data_AF-A0A3A5VZD7-F1
#
_entry.id   AF-A0A3A5VZD7-F1
#
_cell.length_a   1.000
_cell.length_b   1.000
_cell.length_c   1.000
_cell.angle_alpha   90.00
_cell.angle_beta   90.00
_cell.angle_gamma   90.00
#
_symmetry.space_group_name_H-M   'P 1'
#
loop_
_entity.id
_entity.type
_entity.pdbx_description
1 polymer ?
#
loop_
_entity_poly.entity_id
_entity_poly.type
_entity_poly.pdbx_seq_one_letter_code
_entity_poly.pdbx_strand_id
1 'polypeptide(L)'
;MQAEHAVNDWLNLNEAFNRFFAPYGTVIVAEDSLSFSADASKVSTSFTVFSDGRFAATMPLHEVDAKVERLIFNETSNSLRCEGPFGEYTYRIPQQLIGA
;
A
#
# COMPACT_ATOMS: atom_id res chain seq x y z
N MET A 1 7.65 -1.67 -13.44
CA MET A 1 6.95 -0.52 -14.07
C MET A 1 6.56 0.48 -12.97
N GLN A 2 6.33 1.75 -13.29
CA GLN A 2 5.79 2.74 -12.34
C GLN A 2 4.36 3.10 -12.76
N ALA A 3 3.43 3.09 -11.81
CA ALA A 3 2.03 3.47 -12.03
C ALA A 3 1.60 4.46 -10.94
N GLU A 4 0.88 5.49 -11.32
CA GLU A 4 0.40 6.56 -10.45
C GLU A 4 -1.13 6.64 -10.54
N HIS A 5 -1.78 6.65 -9.37
CA HIS A 5 -3.23 6.74 -9.27
C HIS A 5 -3.63 7.74 -8.19
N ALA A 6 -4.53 8.66 -8.53
CA ALA A 6 -5.20 9.49 -7.54
C ALA A 6 -6.21 8.66 -6.76
N VAL A 7 -6.46 8.99 -5.49
CA VAL A 7 -7.47 8.27 -4.68
C VAL A 7 -8.86 8.34 -5.31
N ASN A 8 -9.20 9.46 -5.95
CA ASN A 8 -10.47 9.64 -6.64
C ASN A 8 -10.62 8.76 -7.89
N ASP A 9 -9.53 8.17 -8.39
CA ASP A 9 -9.53 7.17 -9.46
C ASP A 9 -9.59 5.74 -8.87
N TRP A 10 -10.63 5.52 -8.03
CA TRP A 10 -10.71 4.37 -7.13
C TRP A 10 -10.66 3.02 -7.86
N LEU A 11 -11.30 2.92 -9.03
CA LEU A 11 -11.35 1.69 -9.81
C LEU A 11 -9.95 1.27 -10.28
N ASN A 12 -9.20 2.19 -10.90
CA ASN A 12 -7.84 1.91 -11.36
C ASN A 12 -6.87 1.75 -10.16
N LEU A 13 -7.06 2.51 -9.08
CA LEU A 13 -6.30 2.35 -7.85
C LEU A 13 -6.46 0.94 -7.27
N ASN A 14 -7.67 0.40 -7.24
CA ASN A 14 -7.94 -0.96 -6.79
C ASN A 14 -7.18 -2.00 -7.64
N GLU A 15 -7.27 -1.90 -8.97
CA GLU A 15 -6.55 -2.80 -9.87
C GLU A 15 -5.03 -2.76 -9.65
N ALA A 16 -4.46 -1.55 -9.54
CA ALA A 16 -3.03 -1.35 -9.28
C ALA A 16 -2.61 -1.86 -7.90
N PHE A 17 -3.42 -1.60 -6.86
CA PHE A 17 -3.18 -2.06 -5.51
C PHE A 17 -3.15 -3.59 -5.43
N ASN A 18 -4.16 -4.25 -5.99
CA ASN A 18 -4.25 -5.70 -5.99
C ASN A 18 -3.07 -6.31 -6.76
N ARG A 19 -2.75 -5.79 -7.95
CA ARG A 19 -1.60 -6.25 -8.74
C ARG A 19 -0.29 -6.10 -7.97
N PHE A 20 -0.09 -4.99 -7.28
CA PHE A 20 1.15 -4.71 -6.55
C PHE A 20 1.31 -5.58 -5.30
N PHE A 21 0.24 -5.78 -4.51
CA PHE A 21 0.34 -6.45 -3.20
C PHE A 21 0.05 -7.96 -3.21
N ALA A 22 -0.72 -8.46 -4.18
CA ALA A 22 -1.10 -9.89 -4.25
C ALA A 22 0.08 -10.87 -4.20
N PRO A 23 1.28 -10.58 -4.75
CA PRO A 23 2.42 -11.48 -4.63
C PRO A 23 2.98 -11.66 -3.20
N TYR A 24 2.68 -10.75 -2.27
CA TYR A 24 3.36 -10.64 -0.97
C TYR A 24 2.50 -11.01 0.23
N GLY A 25 1.22 -11.33 0.03
CA GLY A 25 0.29 -11.60 1.13
C GLY A 25 -1.17 -11.57 0.69
N THR A 26 -2.05 -11.31 1.66
CA THR A 26 -3.49 -11.25 1.41
C THR A 26 -3.92 -9.83 1.09
N VAL A 27 -4.68 -9.67 0.01
CA VAL A 27 -5.35 -8.41 -0.35
C VAL A 27 -6.84 -8.57 -0.10
N ILE A 28 -7.43 -7.61 0.62
CA ILE A 28 -8.87 -7.49 0.84
C ILE A 28 -9.34 -6.23 0.14
N VAL A 29 -10.32 -6.40 -0.74
CA VAL A 29 -10.99 -5.30 -1.46
C VAL A 29 -12.39 -5.20 -0.90
N ALA A 30 -12.68 -4.08 -0.24
CA ALA A 30 -14.01 -3.70 0.21
C ALA A 30 -14.53 -2.51 -0.61
N GLU A 31 -15.76 -2.09 -0.35
CA GLU A 31 -16.39 -0.97 -1.06
C GLU A 31 -15.61 0.34 -0.88
N ASP A 32 -15.12 0.59 0.34
CA ASP A 32 -14.50 1.85 0.77
C ASP A 32 -13.02 1.71 1.15
N SER A 33 -12.45 0.51 1.07
CA SER A 33 -11.09 0.25 1.54
C SER A 33 -10.38 -0.85 0.75
N LEU A 34 -9.05 -0.68 0.66
CA LEU A 34 -8.12 -1.65 0.10
C LEU A 34 -7.08 -1.95 1.17
N SER A 35 -6.96 -3.22 1.55
CA SER A 35 -6.06 -3.64 2.62
C SER A 35 -5.13 -4.75 2.15
N PHE A 36 -3.85 -4.59 2.44
CA PHE A 36 -2.82 -5.60 2.34
C PHE A 36 -2.39 -6.04 3.73
N SER A 37 -2.26 -7.35 3.94
CA SER A 37 -1.65 -7.94 5.13
C SER A 37 -0.65 -9.00 4.72
N ALA A 38 0.59 -8.88 5.20
CA ALA A 38 1.61 -9.90 5.02
C ALA A 38 1.34 -11.13 5.88
N ASP A 39 1.95 -12.25 5.50
CA ASP A 39 1.98 -13.44 6.35
C ASP A 39 2.82 -13.14 7.61
N ALA A 40 2.15 -13.16 8.77
CA ALA A 40 2.75 -12.87 10.07
C ALA A 40 3.87 -13.86 10.45
N SER A 41 3.93 -15.05 9.85
CA SER A 41 5.04 -15.99 10.04
C SER A 41 6.36 -15.48 9.42
N LYS A 42 6.30 -14.59 8.42
CA LYS A 42 7.46 -13.97 7.79
C LYS A 42 7.76 -12.59 8.38
N VAL A 43 6.74 -11.72 8.45
CA VAL A 43 6.84 -10.37 9.02
C VAL A 43 5.44 -9.82 9.25
N SER A 44 5.22 -9.17 10.40
CA SER A 44 3.97 -8.49 10.70
C SER A 44 3.97 -7.09 10.10
N THR A 45 3.34 -6.91 8.93
CA THR A 45 3.20 -5.61 8.26
C THR A 45 1.88 -5.55 7.50
N SER A 46 1.27 -4.38 7.44
CA SER A 46 0.05 -4.14 6.68
C SER A 46 0.02 -2.75 6.08
N PHE A 47 -0.79 -2.58 5.03
CA PHE A 47 -1.06 -1.29 4.44
C PHE A 47 -2.54 -1.23 4.05
N THR A 48 -3.24 -0.20 4.48
CA THR A 48 -4.65 0.04 4.15
C THR A 48 -4.82 1.45 3.62
N VAL A 49 -5.59 1.60 2.54
CA VAL A 49 -6.03 2.90 2.04
C VAL A 49 -7.56 2.89 1.90
N PHE A 50 -8.19 4.01 2.26
CA PHE A 50 -9.62 4.23 2.17
C PHE A 50 -9.95 5.14 0.98
N SER A 51 -11.17 5.04 0.45
CA SER A 51 -11.64 5.83 -0.69
C SER A 51 -11.76 7.32 -0.39
N ASP A 52 -11.75 7.71 0.90
CA ASP A 52 -11.68 9.10 1.36
C ASP A 52 -10.25 9.65 1.50
N GLY A 53 -9.25 8.84 1.12
CA GLY A 53 -7.83 9.17 1.15
C GLY A 53 -7.15 8.93 2.49
N ARG A 54 -7.84 8.49 3.54
CA ARG A 54 -7.11 8.01 4.73
C ARG A 54 -6.27 6.78 4.38
N PHE A 55 -5.11 6.64 4.98
CA PHE A 55 -4.33 5.41 4.89
C PHE A 55 -3.67 5.10 6.22
N ALA A 56 -3.52 3.80 6.48
CA ALA A 56 -2.81 3.28 7.62
C ALA A 56 -1.72 2.32 7.15
N ALA A 57 -0.50 2.47 7.62
CA ALA A 57 0.59 1.54 7.38
C ALA A 57 1.15 1.07 8.71
N THR A 58 1.20 -0.25 8.91
CA THR A 58 1.83 -0.84 10.09
C THR A 58 3.09 -1.57 9.69
N MET A 59 4.17 -1.28 10.39
CA MET A 59 5.41 -2.04 10.39
C MET A 59 5.71 -2.44 11.85
N PRO A 60 6.52 -3.47 12.12
CA PRO A 60 6.73 -4.00 13.47
C PRO A 60 7.15 -2.97 14.55
N LEU A 61 7.65 -1.80 14.15
CA LEU A 61 8.10 -0.72 15.06
C LEU A 61 7.56 0.66 14.68
N HIS A 62 6.65 0.77 13.70
CA HIS A 62 6.17 2.07 13.24
C HIS A 62 4.76 1.97 12.68
N GLU A 63 3.91 2.93 13.03
CA GLU A 63 2.58 3.09 12.46
C GLU A 63 2.47 4.49 11.87
N VAL A 64 1.81 4.59 10.72
CA VAL A 64 1.46 5.85 10.08
C VAL A 64 -0.04 5.85 9.83
N ASP A 65 -0.71 6.93 10.24
CA ASP A 65 -2.10 7.25 9.90
C ASP A 65 -2.14 8.68 9.37
N ALA A 66 -2.53 8.85 8.10
CA ALA A 66 -2.54 10.14 7.42
C ALA A 66 -3.51 10.16 6.22
N LYS A 67 -3.59 11.28 5.51
CA LYS A 67 -4.40 11.44 4.29
C LYS A 67 -3.55 11.55 3.02
N VAL A 68 -3.69 10.59 2.12
CA VAL A 68 -3.06 10.54 0.80
C VAL A 68 -4.01 11.05 -0.28
N GLU A 69 -3.45 11.71 -1.29
CA GLU A 69 -4.17 12.13 -2.51
C GLU A 69 -3.75 11.29 -3.72
N ARG A 70 -2.49 10.84 -3.74
CA ARG A 70 -1.91 10.03 -4.83
C ARG A 70 -1.05 8.89 -4.31
N LEU A 71 -1.18 7.73 -4.95
CA LEU A 71 -0.39 6.53 -4.70
C LEU A 71 0.45 6.22 -5.95
N ILE A 72 1.76 6.09 -5.75
CA ILE A 72 2.72 5.76 -6.80
C ILE A 72 3.34 4.40 -6.51
N PHE A 73 2.98 3.42 -7.31
CA PHE A 73 3.46 2.04 -7.23
C PHE A 73 4.71 1.90 -8.09
N ASN A 74 5.79 1.41 -7.49
CA ASN A 74 7.04 1.09 -8.19
C ASN A 74 7.37 -0.38 -8.00
N GLU A 75 7.08 -1.19 -9.02
CA GLU A 75 7.36 -2.63 -9.01
C GLU A 75 8.87 -2.93 -9.04
N THR A 76 9.69 -2.02 -9.59
CA THR A 76 11.15 -2.24 -9.68
C THR A 76 11.80 -2.12 -8.30
N SER A 77 11.36 -1.17 -7.49
CA SER A 77 11.87 -0.97 -6.12
C SER A 77 11.01 -1.61 -5.04
N ASN A 78 9.95 -2.35 -5.41
CA ASN A 78 8.95 -2.92 -4.50
C ASN A 78 8.48 -1.91 -3.45
N SER A 79 8.12 -0.71 -3.90
CA SER A 79 7.73 0.38 -3.01
C SER A 79 6.48 1.10 -3.48
N LEU A 80 5.66 1.51 -2.52
CA LEU A 80 4.50 2.36 -2.70
C LEU A 80 4.79 3.71 -2.04
N ARG A 81 4.77 4.78 -2.83
CA ARG A 81 4.84 6.16 -2.32
C ARG A 81 3.45 6.73 -2.19
N CYS A 82 3.18 7.37 -1.07
CA CYS A 82 1.95 8.08 -0.74
C CYS A 82 2.27 9.57 -0.67
N GLU A 83 1.58 10.38 -1.46
CA GLU A 83 1.72 11.84 -1.47
C GLU A 83 0.41 12.49 -1.04
N GLY A 84 0.49 13.50 -0.17
CA GLY A 84 -0.66 14.27 0.28
C GLY A 84 -0.26 15.48 1.12
N PRO A 85 -1.22 16.13 1.80
CA PRO A 85 -0.95 17.32 2.62
C PRO A 85 0.04 17.10 3.78
N PHE A 86 0.21 15.84 4.21
CA PHE A 86 1.19 15.44 5.23
C PHE A 86 2.63 15.40 4.70
N GLY A 87 2.85 15.63 3.40
CA GLY A 87 4.10 15.41 2.71
C GLY A 87 4.12 14.07 1.99
N GLU A 88 5.15 13.29 2.24
CA GLU A 88 5.38 12.03 1.52
C GLU A 88 5.73 10.90 2.48
N TYR A 89 5.16 9.73 2.22
CA TYR A 89 5.50 8.48 2.91
C TYR A 89 5.83 7.41 1.88
N THR A 90 6.82 6.56 2.17
CA THR A 90 7.16 5.43 1.31
C THR A 90 7.05 4.13 2.09
N TYR A 91 6.07 3.32 1.71
CA TYR A 91 5.99 1.92 2.12
C TYR A 91 6.91 1.08 1.24
N ARG A 92 7.70 0.20 1.83
CA ARG A 92 8.55 -0.75 1.11
C ARG A 92 8.14 -2.17 1.48
N ILE A 93 7.96 -3.03 0.47
CA ILE A 93 7.77 -4.46 0.72
C ILE A 93 9.01 -4.98 1.47
N PRO A 94 8.85 -5.58 2.66
CA PRO A 94 9.99 -6.14 3.39
C PRO A 94 10.70 -7.23 2.59
N GLN A 95 12.02 -7.32 2.74
CA GLN A 95 12.86 -8.33 2.05
C GLN A 95 12.42 -9.76 2.37
N GLN A 96 11.90 -9.99 3.58
CA GLN A 96 11.33 -11.26 4.05
C GLN A 96 10.20 -11.79 3.15
N LEU A 97 9.52 -10.90 2.41
CA LEU A 97 8.43 -11.26 1.50
C LEU A 97 8.88 -11.45 0.05
N ILE A 98 10.02 -10.88 -0.34
CA ILE A 98 10.52 -10.92 -1.73
C ILE A 98 11.36 -12.20 -1.96
N GLY A 99 11.85 -12.82 -0.88
CA GLY A 99 12.88 -13.86 -0.96
C GLY A 99 14.26 -13.20 -0.97
N ALA A 100 15.18 -13.76 -0.19
CA ALA A 100 16.59 -13.35 -0.18
C ALA A 100 17.32 -13.88 -1.41
#